data_AF-A0A257LFK6-F1
#
_entry.id   AF-A0A257LFK6-F1
#
_cell.length_a   1.000
_cell.length_b   1.000
_cell.length_c   1.000
_cell.angle_alpha   90.00
_cell.angle_beta   90.00
_cell.angle_gamma   90.00
#
_symmetry.space_group_name_H-M   'P 1'
#
loop_
_entity.id
_entity.type
_entity.pdbx_description
1 polymer ?
#
loop_
_entity_poly.entity_id
_entity_poly.type
_entity_poly.pdbx_seq_one_letter_code
_entity_poly.pdbx_strand_id
1 'polypeptide(L)'
;CINSEINRIFLLTQFQTASLHRHVQGTYHFDPFGGGFVDIMSAEQTEKSVDWYQGTADAVRRNLVHFRSFEHDLVLILSGDQLYRMDFREIIAQHVATKADVTIAAIPFPVSKVEGLGLMQVNDDLTIARFVEKPKDPAVIAGLTLSPALEATLKTPSSEPRCLASMGIYVFNRAALAEALDNSMTDFGK
;
A
#
# COMPACT_ATOMS: atom_id res chain seq x y z
N CYS A 1 -3.81 7.78 9.26
CA CYS A 1 -5.24 7.62 8.90
C CYS A 1 -6.10 8.68 9.56
N ILE A 2 -6.24 8.68 10.90
CA ILE A 2 -7.14 9.61 11.62
C ILE A 2 -6.84 11.08 11.32
N ASN A 3 -5.56 11.49 11.31
CA ASN A 3 -5.17 12.86 10.97
C ASN A 3 -5.43 13.26 9.50
N SER A 4 -5.74 12.29 8.64
CA SER A 4 -6.16 12.48 7.25
C SER A 4 -7.67 12.25 7.09
N GLU A 5 -8.43 12.29 8.19
CA GLU A 5 -9.89 12.13 8.23
C GLU A 5 -10.38 10.74 7.78
N ILE A 6 -9.49 9.73 7.79
CA ILE A 6 -9.82 8.33 7.50
C ILE A 6 -10.07 7.61 8.83
N ASN A 7 -11.35 7.38 9.14
CA ASN A 7 -11.83 6.88 10.42
C ASN A 7 -12.34 5.43 10.40
N ARG A 8 -12.43 4.78 9.24
CA ARG A 8 -12.77 3.35 9.10
C ARG A 8 -11.50 2.58 8.75
N ILE A 9 -10.98 1.83 9.72
CA ILE A 9 -9.65 1.21 9.63
C ILE A 9 -9.77 -0.28 9.98
N PHE A 10 -9.27 -1.13 9.09
CA PHE A 10 -9.07 -2.56 9.36
C PHE A 10 -7.58 -2.84 9.56
N LEU A 11 -7.26 -3.58 10.61
CA LEU A 11 -5.91 -4.06 10.92
C LEU A 11 -5.87 -5.56 10.65
N LEU A 12 -5.20 -5.95 9.55
CA LEU A 12 -4.97 -7.35 9.22
C LEU A 12 -3.77 -7.88 10.03
N THR A 13 -3.99 -8.91 10.83
CA THR A 13 -2.96 -9.46 11.73
C THR A 13 -2.90 -10.98 11.64
N GLN A 14 -1.71 -11.56 11.83
CA GLN A 14 -1.49 -13.00 11.68
C GLN A 14 -0.88 -13.66 12.92
N PHE A 15 0.09 -13.01 13.57
CA PHE A 15 0.85 -13.61 14.68
C PHE A 15 0.97 -12.67 15.89
N GLN A 16 1.01 -13.27 17.09
CA GLN A 16 1.31 -12.60 18.38
C GLN A 16 0.52 -11.30 18.64
N THR A 17 -0.79 -11.34 18.44
CA THR A 17 -1.63 -10.14 18.37
C THR A 17 -2.15 -9.64 19.71
N ALA A 18 -1.96 -10.37 20.82
CA ALA A 18 -2.59 -10.04 22.10
C ALA A 18 -2.21 -8.65 22.65
N SER A 19 -0.94 -8.27 22.55
CA SER A 19 -0.46 -6.94 22.96
C SER A 19 -0.98 -5.84 22.05
N LEU A 20 -0.97 -6.08 20.73
CA LEU A 20 -1.51 -5.16 19.72
C LEU A 20 -3.01 -4.93 19.94
N HIS A 21 -3.78 -6.00 20.17
CA HIS A 21 -5.21 -5.93 20.43
C HIS A 21 -5.53 -5.08 21.65
N ARG A 22 -4.81 -5.33 22.77
CA ARG A 22 -4.94 -4.53 23.98
C ARG A 22 -4.62 -3.05 23.74
N HIS A 23 -3.56 -2.77 23.00
CA HIS A 23 -3.17 -1.40 22.69
C HIS A 23 -4.23 -0.68 21.85
N VAL A 24 -4.72 -1.32 20.80
CA VAL A 24 -5.72 -0.74 19.89
C VAL A 24 -7.02 -0.48 20.62
N GLN A 25 -7.55 -1.47 21.34
CA GLN A 25 -8.79 -1.34 22.11
C GLN A 25 -8.70 -0.28 23.22
N GLY A 26 -7.54 -0.15 23.86
CA GLY A 26 -7.33 0.83 24.94
C GLY A 26 -7.04 2.25 24.46
N THR A 27 -6.74 2.45 23.17
CA THR A 27 -6.29 3.75 22.65
C THR A 27 -7.29 4.38 21.69
N TYR A 28 -7.82 3.59 20.74
CA TYR A 28 -8.66 4.10 19.67
C TYR A 28 -10.14 3.91 19.99
N HIS A 29 -10.70 4.85 20.73
CA HIS A 29 -12.13 4.90 21.04
C HIS A 29 -12.83 5.84 20.06
N PHE A 30 -13.77 5.29 19.30
CA PHE A 30 -14.62 6.07 18.39
C PHE A 30 -15.99 6.29 19.02
N ASP A 31 -16.59 7.43 18.68
CA ASP A 31 -17.96 7.72 19.06
C ASP A 31 -18.93 6.73 18.38
N PRO A 32 -19.90 6.14 19.11
CA PRO A 32 -20.85 5.17 18.55
C PRO A 32 -21.68 5.69 17.36
N PHE A 33 -21.86 7.01 17.23
CA PHE A 33 -22.67 7.63 16.17
C PHE A 33 -21.81 8.14 15.00
N GLY A 34 -20.49 8.27 15.18
CA GLY A 34 -19.57 8.75 14.15
C GLY A 34 -19.23 7.74 13.05
N GLY A 35 -19.63 6.47 13.21
CA GLY A 35 -19.42 5.39 12.23
C GLY A 35 -17.96 5.00 11.97
N GLY A 36 -17.01 5.61 12.68
CA GLY A 36 -15.59 5.28 12.63
C GLY A 36 -15.25 4.11 13.55
N PHE A 37 -14.21 3.36 13.19
CA PHE A 37 -13.72 2.23 13.97
C PHE A 37 -12.27 1.89 13.60
N VAL A 38 -11.60 1.20 14.51
CA VAL A 38 -10.40 0.42 14.21
C VAL A 38 -10.72 -1.03 14.60
N ASP A 39 -10.82 -1.90 13.61
CA ASP A 39 -11.18 -3.29 13.80
C ASP A 39 -10.03 -4.23 13.42
N ILE A 40 -9.80 -5.27 14.22
CA ILE A 40 -8.66 -6.17 14.05
C ILE A 40 -9.16 -7.47 13.45
N MET A 41 -8.75 -7.73 12.20
CA MET A 41 -9.03 -8.97 11.49
C MET A 41 -7.85 -9.92 11.69
N SER A 42 -8.03 -10.90 12.57
CA SER A 42 -7.04 -11.96 12.77
C SER A 42 -7.22 -13.05 11.72
N ALA A 43 -6.14 -13.68 11.28
CA ALA A 43 -6.24 -14.87 10.44
C ALA A 43 -7.01 -15.97 11.19
N GLU A 44 -8.21 -16.30 10.73
CA GLU A 44 -9.01 -17.40 11.28
C GLU A 44 -8.76 -18.69 10.50
N GLN A 45 -8.54 -19.79 11.24
CA GLN A 45 -8.66 -21.12 10.64
C GLN A 45 -10.14 -21.42 10.45
N THR A 46 -10.57 -21.60 9.21
CA THR A 46 -11.93 -22.06 8.88
C THR A 46 -11.90 -23.52 8.47
N GLU A 47 -13.03 -24.23 8.54
CA GLU A 47 -13.13 -25.64 8.10
C GLU A 47 -12.66 -25.86 6.66
N LYS A 48 -12.68 -24.82 5.82
CA LYS A 48 -12.22 -24.85 4.42
C LYS A 48 -10.80 -24.33 4.20
N SER A 49 -10.19 -23.67 5.19
CA SER A 49 -8.84 -23.12 5.09
C SER A 49 -8.07 -23.33 6.39
N VAL A 50 -7.31 -24.43 6.44
CA VAL A 50 -6.38 -24.75 7.55
C VAL A 50 -5.18 -23.80 7.58
N ASP A 51 -4.88 -23.19 6.43
CA ASP A 51 -3.68 -22.39 6.20
C ASP A 51 -3.83 -20.95 6.68
N TRP A 52 -2.77 -20.42 7.28
CA TRP A 52 -2.63 -18.99 7.56
C TRP A 52 -2.62 -18.14 6.27
N TYR A 53 -2.62 -16.80 6.40
CA TYR A 53 -2.42 -15.91 5.24
C TYR A 53 -1.13 -16.30 4.50
N GLN A 54 -1.25 -16.53 3.19
CA GLN A 54 -0.15 -16.95 2.32
C GLN A 54 0.67 -15.77 1.77
N GLY A 55 0.21 -14.54 2.04
CA GLY A 55 0.84 -13.29 1.61
C GLY A 55 -0.07 -12.10 1.89
N THR A 56 0.39 -10.90 1.53
CA THR A 56 -0.34 -9.66 1.83
C THR A 56 -1.63 -9.56 1.02
N ALA A 57 -1.59 -9.93 -0.26
CA ALA A 57 -2.78 -9.99 -1.13
C ALA A 57 -3.79 -11.03 -0.64
N ASP A 58 -3.33 -12.21 -0.19
CA ASP A 58 -4.20 -13.23 0.38
C ASP A 58 -4.91 -12.76 1.67
N ALA A 59 -4.20 -12.03 2.54
CA ALA A 59 -4.81 -11.44 3.73
C ALA A 59 -5.94 -10.46 3.38
N VAL A 60 -5.75 -9.61 2.38
CA VAL A 60 -6.80 -8.69 1.90
C VAL A 60 -7.94 -9.48 1.26
N ARG A 61 -7.64 -10.45 0.38
CA ARG A 61 -8.62 -11.28 -0.34
C ARG A 61 -9.58 -11.99 0.61
N ARG A 62 -9.05 -12.69 1.62
CA ARG A 62 -9.87 -13.45 2.58
C ARG A 62 -10.79 -12.54 3.39
N ASN A 63 -10.41 -11.28 3.59
CA ASN A 63 -11.19 -10.30 4.34
C ASN A 63 -12.06 -9.39 3.47
N LEU A 64 -12.08 -9.55 2.13
CA LEU A 64 -12.93 -8.77 1.23
C LEU A 64 -14.42 -8.84 1.61
N VAL A 65 -14.88 -9.97 2.18
CA VAL A 65 -16.26 -10.12 2.65
C VAL A 65 -16.61 -9.11 3.75
N HIS A 66 -15.69 -8.84 4.66
CA HIS A 66 -15.87 -7.86 5.74
C HIS A 66 -15.86 -6.43 5.20
N PHE A 67 -14.97 -6.14 4.24
CA PHE A 67 -14.88 -4.80 3.64
C PHE A 67 -16.11 -4.47 2.80
N ARG A 68 -16.70 -5.46 2.13
CA ARG A 68 -17.90 -5.30 1.28
C ARG A 68 -19.14 -4.87 2.05
N SER A 69 -19.21 -5.16 3.35
CA SER A 69 -20.32 -4.76 4.23
C SER A 69 -20.41 -3.24 4.45
N PHE A 70 -19.36 -2.49 4.10
CA PHE A 70 -19.33 -1.04 4.22
C PHE A 70 -19.29 -0.39 2.83
N GLU A 71 -20.12 0.63 2.60
CA GLU A 71 -20.02 1.43 1.38
C GLU A 71 -18.75 2.29 1.38
N HIS A 72 -17.96 2.15 0.32
CA HIS A 72 -16.71 2.86 0.08
C HIS A 72 -16.39 2.87 -1.42
N ASP A 73 -15.73 3.92 -1.87
CA ASP A 73 -15.26 4.05 -3.26
C ASP A 73 -13.79 3.67 -3.41
N LEU A 74 -12.99 4.02 -2.41
CA LEU A 74 -11.53 3.87 -2.40
C LEU A 74 -11.08 2.99 -1.24
N VAL A 75 -9.98 2.27 -1.46
CA VAL A 75 -9.29 1.48 -0.43
C VAL A 75 -7.84 1.95 -0.33
N LEU A 76 -7.44 2.40 0.86
CA LEU A 76 -6.06 2.74 1.19
C LEU A 76 -5.40 1.55 1.89
N ILE A 77 -4.40 0.95 1.25
CA ILE A 77 -3.59 -0.14 1.80
C ILE A 77 -2.27 0.43 2.32
N LEU A 78 -1.95 0.14 3.57
CA LEU A 78 -0.75 0.64 4.26
C LEU A 78 0.07 -0.52 4.85
N SER A 79 1.40 -0.42 4.75
CA SER A 79 2.30 -1.25 5.56
C SER A 79 2.30 -0.77 7.01
N GLY A 80 2.10 -1.69 7.95
CA GLY A 80 2.01 -1.40 9.39
C GLY A 80 3.34 -1.34 10.14
N ASP A 81 4.47 -1.61 9.48
CA ASP A 81 5.81 -1.76 10.07
C ASP A 81 6.75 -0.56 9.80
N GLN A 82 6.25 0.48 9.14
CA GLN A 82 7.04 1.65 8.75
C GLN A 82 6.77 2.85 9.65
N LEU A 83 7.82 3.62 9.95
CA LEU A 83 7.72 4.88 10.70
C LEU A 83 7.76 6.07 9.73
N TYR A 84 6.63 6.73 9.53
CA TYR A 84 6.52 7.93 8.70
C TYR A 84 5.37 8.83 9.17
N ARG A 85 5.35 10.05 8.64
CA ARG A 85 4.20 10.96 8.76
C ARG A 85 3.85 11.48 7.37
N MET A 86 2.66 11.16 6.90
CA MET A 86 2.14 11.53 5.59
C MET A 86 0.69 11.96 5.73
N ASP A 87 0.28 12.99 4.97
CA ASP A 87 -1.13 13.31 4.79
C ASP A 87 -1.68 12.52 3.60
N PHE A 88 -2.51 11.51 3.87
CA PHE A 88 -3.06 10.64 2.83
C PHE A 88 -4.09 11.34 1.93
N ARG A 89 -4.59 12.52 2.33
CA ARG A 89 -5.51 13.30 1.49
C ARG A 89 -4.86 13.71 0.16
N GLU A 90 -3.55 13.95 0.15
CA GLU A 90 -2.81 14.33 -1.06
C GLU A 90 -2.76 13.19 -2.09
N ILE A 91 -2.40 11.98 -1.67
CA ILE A 91 -2.36 10.81 -2.58
C ILE A 91 -3.76 10.42 -3.05
N ILE A 92 -4.77 10.55 -2.20
CA ILE A 92 -6.18 10.31 -2.57
C ILE A 92 -6.64 11.36 -3.60
N ALA A 93 -6.33 12.63 -3.39
CA ALA A 93 -6.67 13.69 -4.33
C ALA A 93 -6.02 13.47 -5.69
N GLN A 94 -4.74 13.07 -5.71
CA GLN A 94 -4.05 12.72 -6.95
C GLN A 94 -4.72 11.53 -7.65
N HIS A 95 -5.02 10.45 -6.91
CA HIS A 95 -5.68 9.25 -7.44
C HIS A 95 -7.02 9.59 -8.13
N VAL A 96 -7.84 10.42 -7.49
CA VAL A 96 -9.12 10.89 -8.04
C VAL A 96 -8.91 11.78 -9.26
N ALA A 97 -7.96 12.71 -9.21
CA ALA A 97 -7.68 13.65 -10.30
C ALA A 97 -7.18 12.95 -11.57
N THR A 98 -6.34 11.92 -11.42
CA THR A 98 -5.80 11.15 -12.55
C THR A 98 -6.74 10.05 -13.03
N LYS A 99 -7.83 9.76 -12.29
CA LYS A 99 -8.75 8.64 -12.53
C LYS A 99 -8.00 7.30 -12.64
N ALA A 100 -6.95 7.14 -11.86
CA ALA A 100 -6.17 5.92 -11.86
C ALA A 100 -6.94 4.78 -11.18
N ASP A 101 -6.72 3.54 -11.61
CA ASP A 101 -7.22 2.36 -10.91
C ASP A 101 -6.43 2.06 -9.64
N VAL A 102 -5.13 2.38 -9.69
CA VAL A 102 -4.15 2.24 -8.60
C VAL A 102 -3.23 3.44 -8.56
N THR A 103 -2.94 3.94 -7.37
CA THR A 103 -1.88 4.91 -7.13
C THR A 103 -0.94 4.39 -6.05
N ILE A 104 0.36 4.44 -6.32
CA ILE A 104 1.41 3.94 -5.42
C ILE A 104 2.21 5.12 -4.89
N ALA A 105 2.38 5.23 -3.57
CA ALA A 105 3.29 6.21 -3.02
C ALA A 105 4.74 5.74 -3.25
N ALA A 106 5.55 6.62 -3.81
CA ALA A 106 6.93 6.34 -4.16
C ALA A 106 7.88 7.39 -3.57
N ILE A 107 9.08 6.95 -3.22
CA ILE A 107 10.16 7.82 -2.73
C ILE A 107 11.41 7.66 -3.61
N PRO A 108 12.06 8.77 -4.03
CA PRO A 108 13.25 8.67 -4.85
C PRO A 108 14.46 8.27 -4.00
N PHE A 109 15.11 7.16 -4.37
CA PHE A 109 16.36 6.70 -3.77
C PHE A 109 17.51 6.73 -4.79
N PRO A 110 18.72 7.12 -4.37
CA PRO A 110 19.92 6.90 -5.17
C PRO A 110 20.06 5.40 -5.49
N VAL A 111 20.42 5.05 -6.73
CA VAL A 111 20.65 3.66 -7.21
C VAL A 111 21.47 2.80 -6.23
N SER A 112 22.40 3.37 -5.48
CA SER A 112 23.24 2.73 -4.47
C SER A 112 22.48 2.27 -3.22
N LYS A 113 21.23 2.71 -3.04
CA LYS A 113 20.39 2.46 -1.86
C LYS A 113 19.07 1.74 -2.19
N VAL A 114 18.92 1.24 -3.40
CA VAL A 114 17.67 0.61 -3.87
C VAL A 114 17.58 -0.89 -3.60
N GLU A 115 18.64 -1.49 -3.06
CA GLU A 115 18.70 -2.93 -2.79
C GLU A 115 17.56 -3.35 -1.84
N GLY A 116 16.81 -4.38 -2.25
CA GLY A 116 15.71 -4.91 -1.46
C GLY A 116 14.40 -4.12 -1.53
N LEU A 117 14.32 -3.08 -2.37
CA LEU A 117 13.11 -2.28 -2.60
C LEU A 117 12.42 -2.68 -3.92
N GLY A 118 11.10 -2.51 -3.98
CA GLY A 118 10.34 -2.59 -5.24
C GLY A 118 10.48 -1.29 -6.03
N LEU A 119 10.99 -1.37 -7.26
CA LEU A 119 11.33 -0.20 -8.08
C LEU A 119 10.35 -0.01 -9.23
N MET A 120 10.07 1.25 -9.54
CA MET A 120 9.12 1.66 -10.57
C MET A 120 9.81 2.47 -11.66
N GLN A 121 9.54 2.11 -12.91
CA GLN A 121 9.71 2.99 -14.05
C GLN A 121 8.42 3.77 -14.26
N VAL A 122 8.55 5.09 -14.32
CA VAL A 122 7.42 5.99 -14.58
C VAL A 122 7.70 6.83 -15.82
N ASN A 123 6.64 7.17 -16.55
CA ASN A 123 6.70 8.18 -17.60
C ASN A 123 6.70 9.58 -16.99
N ASP A 124 6.95 10.61 -17.80
CA ASP A 124 7.00 12.01 -17.35
C ASP A 124 5.66 12.53 -16.79
N ASP A 125 4.54 11.87 -17.11
CA ASP A 125 3.21 12.12 -16.54
C ASP A 125 2.92 11.33 -15.26
N LEU A 126 3.93 10.68 -14.69
CA LEU A 126 3.88 9.81 -13.50
C LEU A 126 3.09 8.51 -13.67
N THR A 127 2.69 8.14 -14.88
CA THR A 127 2.12 6.81 -15.13
C THR A 127 3.18 5.72 -14.96
N ILE A 128 2.83 4.64 -14.26
CA ILE A 128 3.76 3.53 -13.99
C ILE A 128 3.82 2.66 -15.24
N ALA A 129 4.97 2.66 -15.92
CA ALA A 129 5.21 1.84 -17.10
C ALA A 129 5.68 0.42 -16.73
N ARG A 130 6.42 0.29 -15.63
CA ARG A 130 6.99 -0.99 -15.18
C ARG A 130 7.22 -1.00 -13.68
N PHE A 131 6.97 -2.14 -13.06
CA PHE A 131 7.30 -2.42 -11.67
C PHE A 131 8.21 -3.65 -11.60
N VAL A 132 9.26 -3.60 -10.78
CA VAL A 132 10.16 -4.74 -10.54
C VAL A 132 10.43 -4.87 -9.05
N GLU A 133 10.05 -6.00 -8.47
CA GLU A 133 10.27 -6.28 -7.05
C GLU A 133 11.70 -6.74 -6.80
N LYS A 134 12.42 -6.02 -5.92
CA LYS A 134 13.77 -6.37 -5.44
C LYS A 134 14.75 -6.73 -6.57
N PRO A 135 14.93 -5.85 -7.59
CA PRO A 135 15.82 -6.12 -8.70
C PRO A 135 17.26 -6.26 -8.22
N LYS A 136 17.96 -7.28 -8.72
CA LYS A 136 19.38 -7.53 -8.43
C LYS A 136 20.31 -7.20 -9.59
N ASP A 137 19.78 -7.20 -10.81
CA ASP A 137 20.56 -6.94 -12.02
C ASP A 137 20.79 -5.42 -12.18
N PRO A 138 22.06 -4.95 -12.20
CA PRO A 138 22.38 -3.54 -12.40
C PRO A 138 21.82 -2.95 -13.70
N ALA A 139 21.74 -3.74 -14.78
CA ALA A 139 21.17 -3.28 -16.04
C ALA A 139 19.66 -3.03 -15.92
N VAL A 140 18.97 -3.87 -15.14
CA VAL A 140 17.54 -3.66 -14.82
C VAL A 140 17.39 -2.39 -13.98
N ILE A 141 18.19 -2.22 -12.93
CA ILE A 141 18.12 -1.03 -12.06
C ILE A 141 18.39 0.25 -12.86
N ALA A 142 19.40 0.27 -13.73
CA ALA A 142 19.70 1.42 -14.59
C ALA A 142 18.50 1.79 -15.49
N GLY A 143 17.77 0.80 -16.00
CA GLY A 143 16.56 1.01 -16.80
C GLY A 143 15.35 1.52 -16.02
N LEU A 144 15.38 1.54 -14.68
CA LEU A 144 14.31 2.04 -13.81
C LEU A 144 14.60 3.44 -13.25
N THR A 145 15.70 4.07 -13.69
CA THR A 145 16.07 5.41 -13.25
C THR A 145 15.09 6.47 -13.76
N LEU A 146 14.93 7.54 -12.98
CA LEU A 146 14.09 8.68 -13.30
C LEU A 146 14.57 9.38 -14.58
N SER A 147 13.61 9.89 -15.36
CA SER A 147 13.92 10.77 -16.49
C SER A 147 14.53 12.08 -15.98
N PRO A 148 15.34 12.78 -16.81
CA PRO A 148 15.87 14.10 -16.45
C PRO A 148 14.77 15.12 -16.11
N ALA A 149 13.61 15.02 -16.77
CA ALA A 149 12.48 15.91 -16.53
C ALA A 149 11.92 15.72 -15.11
N LEU A 150 11.71 14.47 -14.68
CA LEU A 150 11.23 14.17 -13.33
C LEU A 150 12.27 14.46 -12.26
N GLU A 151 13.55 14.16 -12.53
CA GLU A 151 14.64 14.47 -11.61
C GLU A 151 14.71 15.97 -11.29
N ALA A 152 14.45 16.83 -12.29
CA ALA A 152 14.40 18.28 -12.12
C ALA A 152 13.22 18.79 -11.27
N THR A 153 12.16 17.99 -11.11
CA THR A 153 11.02 18.34 -10.23
C THR A 153 11.30 18.07 -8.75
N LEU A 154 12.33 17.27 -8.45
CA LEU A 154 12.64 16.88 -7.09
C LEU A 154 13.35 18.02 -6.35
N LYS A 155 12.87 18.34 -5.14
CA LYS A 155 13.37 19.45 -4.32
C LYS A 155 14.83 19.27 -3.89
N THR A 156 15.29 18.02 -3.80
CA THR A 156 16.64 17.69 -3.35
C THR A 156 17.51 17.31 -4.55
N PRO A 157 18.63 18.02 -4.77
CA PRO A 157 19.59 17.63 -5.79
C PRO A 157 20.25 16.31 -5.38
N SER A 158 20.61 15.50 -6.39
CA SER A 158 21.35 14.26 -6.23
C SER A 158 22.55 14.27 -7.15
N SER A 159 23.70 13.75 -6.67
CA SER A 159 24.89 13.53 -7.50
C SER A 159 24.83 12.21 -8.28
N GLU A 160 23.79 11.42 -8.05
CA GLU A 160 23.61 10.07 -8.56
C GLU A 160 22.18 9.91 -9.12
N PRO A 161 21.99 9.14 -10.21
CA PRO A 161 20.65 8.79 -10.71
C PRO A 161 19.81 8.16 -9.60
N ARG A 162 18.51 8.48 -9.60
CA ARG A 162 17.57 7.94 -8.62
C ARG A 162 16.54 7.03 -9.27
N CYS A 163 16.09 6.02 -8.53
CA CYS A 163 14.93 5.21 -8.86
C CYS A 163 13.79 5.56 -7.90
N LEU A 164 12.55 5.39 -8.35
CA LEU A 164 11.39 5.46 -7.47
C LEU A 164 11.17 4.11 -6.80
N ALA A 165 11.25 4.09 -5.48
CA ALA A 165 10.96 2.93 -4.66
C ALA A 165 9.53 3.00 -4.11
N SER A 166 8.78 1.90 -4.19
CA SER A 166 7.47 1.78 -3.56
C SER A 166 7.59 1.85 -2.05
N MET A 167 6.70 2.62 -1.42
CA MET A 167 6.60 2.70 0.04
C MET A 167 5.65 1.66 0.62
N GLY A 168 5.01 0.81 -0.18
CA GLY A 168 3.98 -0.09 0.33
C GLY A 168 2.70 0.65 0.77
N ILE A 169 2.43 1.79 0.13
CA ILE A 169 1.24 2.61 0.34
C ILE A 169 0.51 2.67 -1.00
N TYR A 170 -0.73 2.19 -1.02
CA TYR A 170 -1.51 2.04 -2.24
C TYR A 170 -2.91 2.61 -2.07
N VAL A 171 -3.40 3.35 -3.06
CA VAL A 171 -4.81 3.74 -3.17
C VAL A 171 -5.41 2.97 -4.34
N PHE A 172 -6.48 2.24 -4.10
CA PHE A 172 -7.21 1.48 -5.09
C PHE A 172 -8.63 2.00 -5.25
N ASN A 173 -9.13 1.97 -6.48
CA ASN A 173 -10.57 1.89 -6.72
C ASN A 173 -11.10 0.56 -6.16
N ARG A 174 -12.27 0.58 -5.52
CA ARG A 174 -12.89 -0.63 -4.97
C ARG A 174 -13.03 -1.75 -6.02
N ALA A 175 -13.45 -1.40 -7.23
CA ALA A 175 -13.61 -2.35 -8.33
C ALA A 175 -12.26 -2.93 -8.78
N ALA A 176 -11.26 -2.07 -8.98
CA ALA A 176 -9.92 -2.47 -9.39
C ALA A 176 -9.26 -3.40 -8.36
N LEU A 177 -9.42 -3.13 -7.05
CA LEU A 177 -8.91 -4.04 -6.01
C LEU A 177 -9.61 -5.41 -6.06
N ALA A 178 -10.93 -5.42 -6.25
CA ALA A 178 -11.68 -6.67 -6.31
C ALA A 178 -11.27 -7.52 -7.53
N GLU A 179 -11.10 -6.89 -8.69
CA GLU A 179 -10.61 -7.53 -9.92
C GLU A 179 -9.17 -8.03 -9.75
N ALA A 180 -8.28 -7.20 -9.21
CA ALA A 180 -6.88 -7.57 -8.98
C ALA A 180 -6.72 -8.74 -8.00
N LEU A 181 -7.68 -8.96 -7.12
CA LEU A 181 -7.69 -10.07 -6.16
C LEU A 181 -8.51 -11.28 -6.64
N ASP A 182 -9.19 -11.20 -7.79
CA ASP A 182 -9.97 -12.30 -8.37
C ASP A 182 -9.07 -13.33 -9.09
N ASN A 183 -8.18 -13.92 -8.30
CA ASN A 183 -7.23 -14.95 -8.70
C ASN A 183 -6.70 -15.69 -7.46
N SER A 184 -5.91 -16.74 -7.69
CA SER A 184 -5.28 -17.54 -6.64
C SER A 184 -3.85 -17.11 -6.27
N MET A 185 -3.37 -15.95 -6.74
CA MET A 185 -2.02 -15.48 -6.43
C MET A 185 -1.91 -15.08 -4.95
N THR A 186 -0.77 -15.37 -4.32
CA THR A 186 -0.64 -15.20 -2.86
C THR A 186 -0.23 -13.79 -2.46
N ASP A 187 0.41 -13.02 -3.35
CA ASP A 187 0.98 -11.71 -3.04
C ASP A 187 0.78 -10.69 -4.19
N PHE A 188 0.91 -9.40 -3.88
CA PHE A 188 0.87 -8.33 -4.90
C PHE A 188 2.20 -8.34 -5.68
N GLY A 189 2.27 -9.09 -6.79
CA GLY A 189 3.43 -9.07 -7.69
C GLY A 189 4.25 -10.36 -7.77
N LYS A 190 3.66 -11.52 -7.43
CA LYS A 190 4.19 -12.85 -7.75
C LYS A 190 3.16 -13.75 -8.41
#